data_AF-A0A7Y0KGR7-F1
#
_entry.id   AF-A0A7Y0KGR7-F1
#
_cell.length_a   1.000
_cell.length_b   1.000
_cell.length_c   1.000
_cell.angle_alpha   90.00
_cell.angle_beta   90.00
_cell.angle_gamma   90.00
#
_symmetry.space_group_name_H-M   'P 1'
#
loop_
_entity.id
_entity.type
_entity.pdbx_description
1 polymer ?
#
loop_
_entity_poly.entity_id
_entity_poly.type
_entity_poly.pdbx_seq_one_letter_code
_entity_poly.pdbx_strand_id
1 'polypeptide(L)'
;MGTWDVDGRQVREVSRRSGAVWTWQSDSEQPIEYEIEWVEEKDIFLYGSRVRPGGWSVSTLDPSVWTNDGTLEGAREVVERRMPSMPR
;
A
#
# COMPACT_ATOMS: atom_id res chain seq x y z
N MET A 1 11.60 -6.89 6.79
CA MET A 1 11.31 -6.53 5.39
C MET A 1 10.97 -7.81 4.67
N GLY A 2 9.74 -7.90 4.13
CA GLY A 2 9.27 -9.04 3.37
C GLY A 2 8.90 -8.61 1.95
N THR A 3 8.94 -9.55 1.01
CA THR A 3 8.39 -9.36 -0.34
C THR A 3 7.43 -10.50 -0.59
N TRP A 4 6.30 -10.18 -1.21
CA TRP A 4 5.21 -11.13 -1.48
C TRP A 4 4.47 -10.73 -2.75
N ASP A 5 3.79 -11.70 -3.35
CA ASP A 5 3.01 -11.51 -4.56
C ASP A 5 1.56 -11.20 -4.21
N VAL A 6 1.02 -10.11 -4.76
CA VAL A 6 -0.40 -9.74 -4.63
C VAL A 6 -0.93 -9.48 -6.02
N ASP A 7 -1.84 -10.32 -6.50
CA ASP A 7 -2.41 -10.27 -7.86
C ASP A 7 -1.35 -10.19 -8.98
N GLY A 8 -0.26 -10.96 -8.86
CA GLY A 8 0.85 -10.98 -9.83
C GLY A 8 1.82 -9.81 -9.68
N ARG A 9 1.71 -9.02 -8.62
CA ARG A 9 2.58 -7.90 -8.31
C ARG A 9 3.51 -8.21 -7.15
N GLN A 10 4.81 -7.96 -7.33
CA GLN A 10 5.76 -7.96 -6.23
C GLN A 10 5.56 -6.72 -5.35
N VAL A 11 5.02 -6.95 -4.16
CA VAL A 11 4.81 -5.93 -3.14
C VAL A 11 5.91 -6.07 -2.08
N ARG A 12 6.51 -4.95 -1.68
CA ARG A 12 7.50 -4.91 -0.61
C ARG A 12 6.86 -4.37 0.67
N GLU A 13 6.89 -5.17 1.72
CA GLU A 13 6.44 -4.77 3.07
C GLU A 13 7.62 -4.30 3.93
N VAL A 14 7.43 -3.14 4.53
CA VAL A 14 8.28 -2.59 5.59
C VAL A 14 7.42 -2.31 6.82
N SER A 15 7.42 -3.24 7.77
CA SER A 15 6.82 -3.05 9.10
C SER A 15 7.69 -2.10 9.92
N ARG A 16 7.04 -1.22 10.69
CA ARG A 16 7.67 -0.18 11.51
C ARG A 16 6.96 -0.08 12.86
N ARG A 17 7.52 0.66 13.81
CA ARG A 17 6.94 0.79 15.16
C ARG A 17 5.54 1.43 15.17
N SER A 18 5.18 2.16 14.13
CA SER A 18 3.93 2.92 14.02
C SER A 18 3.01 2.42 12.90
N GLY A 19 3.11 1.13 12.54
CA GLY A 19 2.33 0.49 11.48
C GLY A 19 3.17 -0.18 10.40
N ALA A 20 2.78 -0.09 9.14
CA ALA A 20 3.47 -0.74 8.04
C ALA A 20 3.29 -0.01 6.72
N VAL A 21 4.21 -0.26 5.80
CA VAL A 21 4.23 0.33 4.46
C VAL A 21 4.38 -0.78 3.43
N TRP A 22 3.54 -0.76 2.41
CA TRP A 22 3.59 -1.65 1.25
C TRP A 22 3.86 -0.85 0.00
N THR A 23 4.93 -1.16 -0.71
CA THR A 23 5.34 -0.44 -1.92
C THR A 23 5.42 -1.35 -3.12
N TRP A 24 5.09 -0.82 -4.30
CA TRP A 24 5.19 -1.54 -5.56
C TRP A 24 5.36 -0.57 -6.75
N GLN A 25 5.63 -1.12 -7.93
CA GLN A 25 5.79 -0.34 -9.17
C GLN A 25 4.89 -0.90 -10.28
N SER A 26 4.50 -0.05 -11.25
CA SER A 26 3.87 -0.52 -12.49
C SER A 26 4.90 -1.03 -13.51
N ASP A 27 4.48 -1.99 -14.33
CA ASP A 27 5.29 -2.58 -15.40
C ASP A 27 5.21 -1.73 -16.69
N SER A 28 5.56 -0.45 -16.60
CA SER A 28 5.54 0.50 -17.72
C SER A 28 6.94 1.06 -18.02
N GLU A 29 7.16 1.54 -19.24
CA GLU A 29 8.42 2.21 -19.63
C GLU A 29 8.75 3.42 -18.73
N GLN A 30 7.71 4.06 -18.20
CA GLN A 30 7.80 5.05 -17.14
C GLN A 30 7.09 4.49 -15.89
N PRO A 31 7.82 3.81 -14.99
CA PRO A 31 7.20 3.13 -13.85
C PRO A 31 6.63 4.15 -12.87
N ILE A 32 5.40 3.90 -12.45
CA ILE A 32 4.74 4.62 -11.37
C ILE A 32 5.05 3.88 -10.07
N GLU A 33 5.59 4.58 -9.09
CA GLU A 33 5.75 4.08 -7.73
C GLU A 33 4.46 4.28 -6.96
N TYR A 34 4.07 3.26 -6.19
CA TYR A 34 2.88 3.27 -5.38
C TYR A 34 3.20 2.83 -3.96
N GLU A 35 2.40 3.32 -3.01
CA GLU A 35 2.53 3.03 -1.60
C GLU A 35 1.15 2.91 -0.95
N ILE A 36 0.98 1.93 -0.07
CA ILE A 36 -0.04 1.95 0.96
C ILE A 36 0.66 2.01 2.32
N GLU A 37 0.25 2.94 3.16
CA GLU A 37 0.74 3.12 4.51
C GLU A 37 -0.39 2.88 5.50
N TRP A 38 -0.23 1.93 6.41
CA TRP A 38 -1.07 1.82 7.60
C TRP A 38 -0.41 2.58 8.75
N VAL A 39 -1.20 3.44 9.39
CA VAL A 39 -0.80 4.24 10.56
C VAL A 39 -1.51 3.68 11.78
N GLU A 40 -0.79 2.88 12.57
CA GLU A 40 -1.34 2.09 13.69
C GLU A 40 -2.05 2.96 14.73
N GLU A 41 -1.45 4.09 15.12
CA GLU A 41 -2.00 5.00 16.14
C GLU A 41 -3.40 5.54 15.80
N LYS A 42 -3.70 5.66 14.51
CA LYS A 42 -4.96 6.23 14.00
C LYS A 42 -5.87 5.20 13.36
N ASP A 43 -5.38 3.98 13.18
CA ASP A 43 -5.98 2.93 12.37
C ASP A 43 -6.51 3.42 11.02
N ILE A 44 -5.69 4.18 10.29
CA ILE A 44 -6.00 4.68 8.95
C ILE A 44 -5.03 4.13 7.92
N PHE A 45 -5.50 4.06 6.67
CA PHE A 45 -4.67 3.76 5.51
C PHE A 45 -4.49 5.02 4.66
N LEU A 46 -3.27 5.23 4.18
CA LEU A 46 -2.92 6.25 3.20
C LEU A 46 -2.48 5.56 1.91
N TYR A 47 -2.79 6.18 0.78
CA TYR A 47 -2.34 5.75 -0.53
C TYR A 47 -1.48 6.83 -1.17
N GLY A 48 -0.27 6.46 -1.56
CA GLY A 48 0.72 7.31 -2.22
C GLY A 48 0.99 6.85 -3.65
N SER A 49 1.26 7.80 -4.55
CA SER A 49 1.79 7.51 -5.87
C SER A 49 2.78 8.57 -6.37
N ARG A 50 3.71 8.16 -7.24
CA ARG A 50 4.71 9.05 -7.85
C ARG A 50 5.18 8.57 -9.23
N VAL A 51 5.15 9.48 -10.20
CA VAL A 51 5.84 9.34 -11.49
C VAL A 51 7.14 10.13 -11.41
N ARG A 52 8.31 9.53 -11.70
CA ARG A 52 9.59 10.26 -11.68
C ARG A 52 9.78 11.11 -12.96
N PRO A 53 10.33 12.33 -12.89
CA PRO A 53 10.94 13.02 -11.74
C PRO A 53 9.98 13.84 -10.84
N GLY A 54 8.67 13.57 -10.87
CA GLY A 54 7.66 14.28 -10.08
C GLY A 54 7.67 13.98 -8.56
N GLY A 55 6.82 14.71 -7.84
CA GLY A 55 6.62 14.57 -6.40
C GLY A 55 5.63 13.46 -6.00
N TRP A 56 5.59 13.15 -4.71
CA TRP A 56 4.60 12.21 -4.15
C TRP A 56 3.22 12.87 -4.05
N SER A 57 2.20 12.17 -4.51
CA SER A 57 0.80 12.49 -4.25
C SER A 57 0.27 11.49 -3.23
N VAL A 58 -0.31 11.97 -2.12
CA VAL A 58 -0.81 11.13 -1.02
C VAL A 58 -2.28 11.47 -0.74
N SER A 59 -3.10 10.47 -0.48
CA SER A 59 -4.50 10.61 -0.10
C SER A 59 -4.88 9.59 0.96
N THR A 60 -5.75 9.96 1.89
CA THR A 60 -6.33 9.03 2.86
C THR A 60 -7.32 8.11 2.16
N LEU A 61 -7.24 6.82 2.43
CA LEU A 61 -8.19 5.82 1.93
C LEU A 61 -9.45 5.83 2.79
N ASP A 62 -10.60 5.56 2.18
CA ASP A 62 -11.90 5.58 2.85
C ASP A 62 -11.93 4.57 4.02
N PRO A 63 -12.08 5.01 5.29
CA PRO A 63 -12.07 4.13 6.46
C PRO A 63 -13.21 3.11 6.48
N SER A 64 -14.33 3.40 5.80
CA SER A 64 -15.46 2.47 5.67
C SER A 64 -15.16 1.28 4.75
N VAL A 65 -14.15 1.44 3.89
CA VAL A 65 -13.71 0.45 2.91
C VAL A 65 -12.43 -0.23 3.38
N TRP A 66 -11.53 0.53 3.99
CA TRP A 66 -10.20 0.12 4.49
C TRP A 66 -10.19 0.00 6.01
N THR A 67 -11.11 -0.82 6.54
CA THR A 67 -11.20 -1.10 7.97
C THR A 67 -10.24 -2.21 8.35
N ASN A 68 -9.47 -2.00 9.41
CA ASN A 68 -8.56 -2.98 9.99
C ASN A 68 -9.02 -3.32 11.43
N ASP A 69 -8.41 -4.32 12.05
CA ASP A 69 -8.64 -4.73 13.43
C ASP A 69 -7.60 -4.16 14.42
N GLY A 70 -6.81 -3.18 13.97
CA GLY A 70 -5.71 -2.60 14.73
C GLY A 70 -4.43 -3.44 14.77
N THR A 71 -4.37 -4.57 14.05
CA THR A 71 -3.19 -5.43 14.00
C THR A 71 -2.45 -5.30 12.67
N LEU A 72 -1.16 -5.67 12.67
CA LEU A 72 -0.37 -5.75 11.45
C LEU A 72 -0.86 -6.85 10.50
N GLU A 73 -1.33 -7.97 11.06
CA GLU A 73 -1.86 -9.09 10.27
C GLU A 73 -3.16 -8.72 9.58
N GLY A 74 -4.10 -8.08 10.30
CA GLY A 74 -5.31 -7.52 9.70
C GLY A 74 -5.00 -6.48 8.61
N ALA A 75 -4.02 -5.61 8.85
CA ALA A 75 -3.66 -4.58 7.88
C ALA A 75 -3.08 -5.20 6.60
N ARG A 76 -2.30 -6.27 6.74
CA ARG A 76 -1.79 -7.08 5.64
C ARG A 76 -2.95 -7.71 4.84
N GLU A 77 -3.93 -8.31 5.50
CA GLU A 77 -5.10 -8.89 4.84
C GLU A 77 -5.92 -7.84 4.06
N VAL A 78 -6.08 -6.64 4.63
CA VAL A 78 -6.79 -5.53 3.97
C VAL A 78 -6.07 -5.15 2.68
N VAL A 79 -4.75 -4.99 2.72
CA VAL A 79 -3.95 -4.67 1.53
C VAL A 79 -4.06 -5.76 0.48
N GLU A 80 -3.91 -7.02 0.86
CA GLU A 80 -4.02 -8.15 -0.08
C GLU A 80 -5.36 -8.18 -0.81
N ARG A 81 -6.46 -7.91 -0.09
CA ARG A 81 -7.82 -7.96 -0.66
C ARG A 81 -8.20 -6.74 -1.48
N ARG A 82 -7.60 -5.57 -1.21
CA ARG A 82 -8.10 -4.27 -1.69
C ARG A 82 -7.10 -3.49 -2.54
N MET A 83 -5.87 -3.98 -2.68
CA MET A 83 -4.91 -3.35 -3.58
C MET A 83 -5.53 -3.28 -5.00
N PRO A 84 -5.47 -2.12 -5.68
CA PRO A 84 -6.11 -1.98 -6.99
C PRO A 84 -5.55 -3.01 -7.99
N SER A 85 -6.45 -3.85 -8.50
CA SER A 85 -6.15 -4.74 -9.63
C SER A 85 -5.80 -3.88 -10.85
N MET A 86 -4.62 -4.08 -11.44
CA MET A 86 -4.31 -3.40 -12.70
C MET A 86 -5.22 -3.95 -13.81
N PRO A 87 -5.73 -3.10 -14.73
CA PRO A 87 -6.32 -3.61 -15.96
C PRO A 87 -5.26 -4.45 -16.68
N ARG A 88 -5.64 -5.66 -17.10
CA ARG A 88 -4.81 -6.55 -17.91
C ARG A 88 -4.55 -5.96 -19.29
#